data_AF-A0A1H6DPV2-F1
#
_entry.id   AF-A0A1H6DPV2-F1
#
_cell.length_a   1.000
_cell.length_b   1.000
_cell.length_c   1.000
_cell.angle_alpha   90.00
_cell.angle_beta   90.00
_cell.angle_gamma   90.00
#
_symmetry.space_group_name_H-M   'P 1'
#
loop_
_entity.id
_entity.type
_entity.pdbx_description
1 polymer ?
#
loop_
_entity_poly.entity_id
_entity_poly.type
_entity_poly.pdbx_seq_one_letter_code
_entity_poly.pdbx_strand_id
1 'polypeptide(L)'
;MRRMIIMVLVLSGSFGLSMWTGVGPADDWVHTCQVRQQYLDRLEAMEVEVDRLRVQGRSEQEIARIMVPRRNQAKALVRTKMKAKQVAKMEERNRARYGDPLGPTIDWMYTQYGGNWHDIVEASTDSNELYNLSCLPWFDF
;
A
#
# COMPACT_ATOMS: atom_id res chain seq x y z
N MET A 1 41.86 26.69 33.25
CA MET A 1 40.55 27.38 33.27
C MET A 1 40.18 27.76 31.84
N ARG A 2 38.90 27.58 31.49
CA ARG A 2 38.21 27.93 30.22
C ARG A 2 38.60 27.13 28.95
N ARG A 3 37.92 25.99 28.78
CA ARG A 3 37.64 25.40 27.46
C ARG A 3 36.67 26.33 26.72
N MET A 4 37.09 26.89 25.58
CA MET A 4 36.19 27.58 24.67
C MET A 4 35.32 26.55 23.95
N ILE A 5 34.02 26.67 24.17
CA ILE A 5 32.97 25.91 23.50
C ILE A 5 32.90 26.43 22.06
N ILE A 6 33.23 25.56 21.09
CA ILE A 6 32.89 25.76 19.69
C ILE A 6 31.37 25.57 19.61
N MET A 7 30.66 26.67 19.36
CA MET A 7 29.23 26.67 19.10
C MET A 7 29.03 26.09 17.70
N VAL A 8 28.87 24.77 17.62
CA VAL A 8 28.34 24.11 16.42
C VAL A 8 26.89 24.55 16.31
N LEU A 9 26.60 25.40 15.33
CA LEU A 9 25.26 25.68 14.83
C LEU A 9 24.70 24.37 14.24
N VAL A 10 24.16 23.51 15.10
CA VAL A 10 23.31 22.42 14.67
C VAL A 10 21.97 23.07 14.32
N LEU A 11 21.58 22.99 13.05
CA LEU A 11 20.19 23.17 12.62
C LEU A 11 19.35 22.00 13.20
N SER A 12 19.20 21.98 14.52
CA SER A 12 18.45 20.99 15.29
C SER A 12 17.01 21.45 15.44
N GLY A 13 16.30 21.57 14.33
CA GLY A 13 14.87 21.85 14.35
C GLY A 13 14.01 20.59 14.40
N SER A 14 14.41 19.53 13.68
CA SER A 14 13.53 18.36 13.50
C SER A 14 14.25 17.02 13.35
N PHE A 15 15.55 17.00 13.03
CA PHE A 15 16.26 15.75 12.74
C PHE A 15 16.78 15.01 13.99
N GLY A 16 17.10 15.74 15.06
CA GLY A 16 17.71 15.15 16.26
C GLY A 16 16.73 14.50 17.23
N LEU A 17 15.45 14.91 17.23
CA LEU A 17 14.47 14.42 18.21
C LEU A 17 13.73 13.14 17.76
N SER A 18 13.53 12.90 16.46
CA SER A 18 12.83 11.67 16.00
C SER A 18 13.64 10.40 16.30
N MET A 19 14.97 10.46 16.15
CA MET A 19 15.85 9.34 16.48
C MET A 19 15.94 9.04 17.97
N TRP A 20 15.47 9.92 18.86
CA TRP A 20 15.62 9.78 20.31
C TRP A 20 14.34 9.35 21.04
N THR A 21 13.16 9.60 20.46
CA THR A 21 11.86 9.20 21.06
C THR A 21 11.21 8.01 20.37
N GLY A 22 11.58 7.69 19.12
CA GLY A 22 10.93 6.63 18.32
C GLY A 22 9.45 6.91 18.01
N VAL A 23 9.00 8.16 18.19
CA VAL A 23 7.64 8.60 17.88
C VAL A 23 7.67 10.01 17.30
N GLY A 24 7.62 10.10 15.98
CA GLY A 24 7.48 11.34 15.20
C GLY A 24 6.83 11.12 13.83
N PRO A 25 6.47 12.19 13.09
CA PRO A 25 5.86 12.08 11.75
C PRO A 25 6.68 11.25 10.76
N ALA A 26 8.01 11.30 10.86
CA ALA A 26 8.92 10.48 10.08
C ALA A 26 8.78 8.98 10.40
N ASP A 27 8.62 8.61 11.68
CA ASP A 27 8.44 7.21 12.09
C ASP A 27 7.09 6.65 11.60
N ASP A 28 6.04 7.47 11.61
CA ASP A 28 4.73 7.13 11.04
C ASP A 28 4.79 6.91 9.52
N TRP A 29 5.60 7.71 8.81
CA TRP A 29 5.85 7.55 7.38
C TRP A 29 6.65 6.27 7.08
N VAL A 30 7.79 6.07 7.74
CA VAL A 30 8.63 4.86 7.60
C VAL A 30 7.79 3.61 7.84
N HIS A 31 7.01 3.58 8.93
CA HIS A 31 6.13 2.45 9.23
C HIS A 31 5.07 2.23 8.15
N THR A 32 4.44 3.30 7.67
CA THR A 32 3.44 3.22 6.58
C THR A 32 4.08 2.68 5.29
N CYS A 33 5.31 3.07 4.99
CA CYS A 33 6.05 2.58 3.83
C CYS A 33 6.51 1.13 3.97
N GLN A 34 6.87 0.67 5.17
CA GLN A 34 7.09 -0.76 5.43
C GLN A 34 5.82 -1.59 5.24
N VAL A 35 4.67 -1.08 5.71
CA VAL A 35 3.36 -1.71 5.46
C VAL A 35 3.02 -1.72 3.97
N ARG A 36 3.35 -0.64 3.24
CA ARG A 36 3.18 -0.56 1.78
C ARG A 36 4.05 -1.57 1.07
N GLN A 37 5.33 -1.72 1.43
CA GLN A 37 6.21 -2.72 0.83
C GLN A 37 5.66 -4.13 0.98
N GLN A 38 5.20 -4.49 2.17
CA GLN A 38 4.57 -5.80 2.41
C GLN A 38 3.31 -6.04 1.56
N TYR A 39 2.61 -4.99 1.16
CA TYR A 39 1.51 -5.09 0.20
C TYR A 39 2.01 -5.32 -1.21
N LEU A 40 3.07 -4.64 -1.63
CA LEU A 40 3.69 -4.80 -2.96
C LEU A 40 4.25 -6.22 -3.13
N ASP A 41 4.96 -6.76 -2.13
CA ASP A 41 5.47 -8.14 -2.17
C ASP A 41 4.35 -9.17 -2.40
N ARG A 42 3.14 -8.89 -1.89
CA ARG A 42 1.97 -9.74 -2.10
C ARG A 42 1.39 -9.60 -3.51
N LEU A 43 1.43 -8.41 -4.10
CA LEU A 43 1.00 -8.20 -5.48
C LEU A 43 1.95 -8.89 -6.46
N GLU A 44 3.26 -8.79 -6.24
CA GLU A 44 4.27 -9.51 -7.04
C GLU A 44 4.03 -11.03 -6.99
N ALA A 45 3.78 -11.58 -5.80
CA ALA A 45 3.41 -12.99 -5.67
C ALA A 45 2.09 -13.35 -6.37
N MET A 46 1.15 -12.40 -6.47
CA MET A 46 -0.09 -12.59 -7.22
C MET A 46 0.14 -12.56 -8.73
N GLU A 47 1.07 -11.76 -9.25
CA GLU A 47 1.42 -11.73 -10.67
C GLU A 47 1.95 -13.07 -11.14
N VAL A 48 2.89 -13.65 -10.38
CA VAL A 48 3.42 -15.00 -10.64
C VAL A 48 2.31 -16.06 -10.64
N GLU A 49 1.34 -15.92 -9.74
CA GLU A 49 0.20 -16.83 -9.67
C GLU A 49 -0.76 -16.65 -10.84
N VAL A 50 -0.99 -15.42 -11.31
CA VAL A 50 -1.77 -15.15 -12.53
C VAL A 50 -1.16 -15.86 -13.72
N ASP A 51 0.16 -15.70 -13.92
CA ASP A 51 0.88 -16.36 -15.01
C ASP A 51 0.77 -17.89 -14.91
N ARG A 52 0.90 -18.44 -13.70
CA ARG A 52 0.72 -19.88 -13.47
C ARG A 52 -0.69 -20.34 -13.87
N LEU A 53 -1.73 -19.58 -13.52
CA LEU A 53 -3.11 -19.94 -13.85
C LEU A 53 -3.38 -19.83 -15.36
N ARG A 54 -2.79 -18.84 -16.05
CA ARG A 54 -2.84 -18.71 -17.51
C ARG A 54 -2.19 -19.92 -18.20
N VAL A 55 -1.01 -20.35 -17.74
CA VAL A 55 -0.32 -21.56 -18.25
C VAL A 55 -1.16 -22.82 -18.03
N GLN A 56 -1.96 -22.87 -16.96
CA GLN A 56 -2.90 -23.96 -16.69
C GLN A 56 -4.18 -23.91 -17.55
N GLY A 57 -4.30 -22.94 -18.45
CA GLY A 57 -5.45 -22.78 -19.34
C GLY A 57 -6.71 -22.27 -18.63
N ARG A 58 -6.58 -21.65 -17.45
CA ARG A 58 -7.72 -20.97 -16.81
C ARG A 58 -8.15 -19.77 -17.64
N SER A 59 -9.45 -19.53 -17.70
CA SER A 59 -9.98 -18.33 -18.36
C SER A 59 -9.69 -17.07 -17.52
N GLU A 60 -9.59 -15.91 -18.16
CA GLU A 60 -9.41 -14.62 -17.46
C GLU A 60 -10.55 -14.35 -16.47
N GLN A 61 -11.77 -14.82 -16.75
CA GLN A 61 -12.89 -14.72 -15.81
C GLN A 61 -12.64 -15.51 -14.52
N GLU A 62 -12.18 -16.75 -14.64
CA GLU A 62 -11.84 -17.58 -13.48
C GLU A 62 -10.69 -16.96 -12.68
N ILE A 63 -9.67 -16.45 -13.38
CA ILE A 63 -8.54 -15.78 -12.75
C ILE A 63 -9.00 -14.51 -12.01
N ALA A 64 -9.83 -13.68 -12.62
CA ALA A 64 -10.39 -12.48 -11.99
C ALA A 64 -11.20 -12.81 -10.72
N ARG A 65 -12.01 -13.87 -10.77
CA ARG A 65 -12.79 -14.39 -9.62
C ARG A 65 -11.89 -14.85 -8.47
N ILE A 66 -10.66 -15.27 -8.75
CA ILE A 66 -9.66 -15.62 -7.74
C ILE A 66 -8.92 -14.37 -7.24
N MET A 67 -8.46 -13.49 -8.14
CA MET A 67 -7.51 -12.44 -7.80
C MET A 67 -8.14 -11.20 -7.16
N VAL A 68 -9.34 -10.79 -7.58
CA VAL A 68 -10.02 -9.64 -6.97
C VAL A 68 -10.23 -9.81 -5.46
N PRO A 69 -10.81 -10.93 -4.96
CA PRO A 69 -10.93 -11.14 -3.52
C PRO A 69 -9.56 -11.32 -2.83
N ARG A 70 -8.61 -12.00 -3.48
CA ARG A 70 -7.24 -12.18 -2.94
C ARG A 70 -6.53 -10.84 -2.73
N ARG A 71 -6.69 -9.88 -3.66
CA ARG A 71 -6.17 -8.52 -3.52
C ARG A 71 -6.78 -7.79 -2.32
N ASN A 72 -8.09 -7.88 -2.14
CA ASN A 72 -8.76 -7.24 -1.01
C ASN A 72 -8.35 -7.89 0.32
N GLN A 73 -8.12 -9.20 0.34
CA GLN A 73 -7.54 -9.89 1.49
C GLN A 73 -6.09 -9.45 1.75
N ALA A 74 -5.27 -9.27 0.73
CA ALA A 74 -3.91 -8.73 0.88
C ALA A 74 -3.92 -7.35 1.55
N LYS A 75 -4.84 -6.46 1.15
CA LYS A 75 -5.05 -5.17 1.81
C LYS A 75 -5.47 -5.34 3.28
N ALA A 76 -6.43 -6.22 3.56
CA ALA A 76 -6.90 -6.48 4.91
C ALA A 76 -5.75 -6.96 5.83
N LEU A 77 -4.93 -7.88 5.34
CA LEU A 77 -3.79 -8.44 6.09
C LEU A 77 -2.76 -7.38 6.47
N VAL A 78 -2.32 -6.55 5.52
CA VAL A 78 -1.31 -5.52 5.83
C VAL A 78 -1.86 -4.41 6.72
N ARG A 79 -3.16 -4.10 6.60
CA ARG A 79 -3.84 -3.10 7.43
C ARG A 79 -3.93 -3.47 8.91
N THR A 80 -3.79 -4.75 9.26
CA THR A 80 -3.68 -5.18 10.67
C THR A 80 -2.48 -4.55 11.40
N LYS A 81 -1.47 -4.09 10.65
CA LYS A 81 -0.27 -3.42 11.18
C LYS A 81 -0.42 -1.89 11.25
N MET A 82 -1.55 -1.33 10.82
CA MET A 82 -1.80 0.11 10.81
C MET A 82 -2.56 0.57 12.06
N LYS A 83 -2.55 1.88 12.35
CA LYS A 83 -3.36 2.44 13.43
C LYS A 83 -4.84 2.36 13.06
N ALA A 84 -5.69 1.94 14.01
CA ALA A 84 -7.14 1.78 13.79
C ALA A 84 -7.82 3.01 13.16
N LYS A 85 -7.44 4.23 13.59
CA LYS A 85 -7.95 5.49 13.01
C LYS A 85 -7.64 5.65 11.52
N GLN A 86 -6.47 5.19 11.07
CA GLN A 86 -6.05 5.28 9.66
C GLN A 86 -6.85 4.27 8.82
N VAL A 87 -7.03 3.06 9.35
CA VAL A 87 -7.83 2.00 8.70
C VAL A 87 -9.28 2.47 8.56
N ALA A 88 -9.89 3.01 9.63
CA ALA A 88 -11.27 3.49 9.60
C ALA A 88 -11.49 4.57 8.52
N LYS A 89 -10.58 5.54 8.39
CA LYS A 89 -10.63 6.57 7.33
C LYS A 89 -10.54 5.96 5.93
N MET A 90 -9.68 4.95 5.73
CA MET A 90 -9.58 4.26 4.44
C MET A 90 -10.86 3.50 4.09
N GLU A 91 -11.44 2.80 5.06
CA GLU A 91 -12.67 2.04 4.88
C GLU A 91 -13.86 2.93 4.61
N GLU A 92 -13.98 4.08 5.28
CA GLU A 92 -15.01 5.07 5.02
C GLU A 92 -14.95 5.57 3.57
N ARG A 93 -13.76 5.98 3.11
CA ARG A 93 -13.53 6.38 1.72
C ARG A 93 -13.86 5.24 0.74
N ASN A 94 -13.47 4.01 1.08
CA ASN A 94 -13.70 2.84 0.24
C ASN A 94 -15.21 2.52 0.14
N ARG A 95 -15.95 2.57 1.26
CA ARG A 95 -17.42 2.42 1.27
C ARG A 95 -18.09 3.47 0.38
N ALA A 96 -17.68 4.74 0.50
CA ALA A 96 -18.23 5.81 -0.31
C ALA A 96 -17.99 5.63 -1.82
N ARG A 97 -16.84 5.05 -2.22
CA ARG A 97 -16.46 4.89 -3.63
C ARG A 97 -16.92 3.57 -4.25
N TYR A 98 -16.81 2.47 -3.50
CA TYR A 98 -16.96 1.10 -4.01
C TYR A 98 -18.16 0.36 -3.41
N GLY A 99 -18.77 0.87 -2.33
CA GLY A 99 -19.77 0.16 -1.55
C GLY A 99 -19.20 -0.92 -0.62
N ASP A 100 -17.88 -1.13 -0.61
CA ASP A 100 -17.18 -2.15 0.18
C ASP A 100 -15.98 -1.53 0.93
N PRO A 101 -15.75 -1.89 2.22
CA PRO A 101 -14.69 -1.28 3.03
C PRO A 101 -13.27 -1.67 2.60
N LEU A 102 -13.07 -2.83 2.00
CA LEU A 102 -11.75 -3.31 1.59
C LEU A 102 -11.34 -2.73 0.23
N GLY A 103 -12.27 -2.61 -0.70
CA GLY A 103 -12.02 -2.04 -2.01
C GLY A 103 -13.08 -2.44 -3.04
N PRO A 104 -12.79 -2.31 -4.35
CA PRO A 104 -13.72 -2.72 -5.38
C PRO A 104 -14.02 -4.23 -5.30
N THR A 105 -15.29 -4.59 -5.44
CA THR A 105 -15.75 -5.97 -5.62
C THR A 105 -15.56 -6.41 -7.07
N ILE A 106 -15.71 -7.71 -7.35
CA ILE A 106 -15.63 -8.20 -8.72
C ILE A 106 -16.73 -7.62 -9.62
N ASP A 107 -17.94 -7.46 -9.09
CA ASP A 107 -19.08 -6.89 -9.85
C ASP A 107 -18.86 -5.40 -10.13
N TRP A 108 -18.26 -4.69 -9.17
CA TRP A 108 -17.83 -3.30 -9.39
C TRP A 108 -16.78 -3.25 -10.50
N MET A 109 -15.73 -4.09 -10.44
CA MET A 109 -14.70 -4.15 -11.48
C MET A 109 -15.29 -4.51 -12.84
N TYR A 110 -16.18 -5.51 -12.90
CA TYR A 110 -16.84 -5.91 -14.14
C TYR A 110 -17.59 -4.75 -14.80
N THR A 111 -18.31 -3.97 -13.99
CA THR A 111 -19.02 -2.77 -14.46
C THR A 111 -18.05 -1.69 -14.94
N GLN A 112 -16.95 -1.46 -14.22
CA GLN A 112 -15.98 -0.41 -14.58
C GLN A 112 -15.17 -0.73 -15.83
N TYR A 113 -14.81 -2.00 -16.04
CA TYR A 113 -14.00 -2.45 -17.19
C TYR A 113 -14.86 -2.93 -18.37
N GLY A 114 -16.17 -2.66 -18.37
CA GLY A 114 -17.07 -3.02 -19.48
C GLY A 114 -17.12 -4.53 -19.76
N GLY A 115 -16.90 -5.34 -18.74
CA GLY A 115 -16.84 -6.80 -18.84
C GLY A 115 -15.56 -7.39 -19.43
N ASN A 116 -14.51 -6.58 -19.64
CA ASN A 116 -13.21 -7.09 -20.05
C ASN A 116 -12.51 -7.81 -18.88
N TRP A 117 -12.59 -9.13 -18.87
CA TRP A 117 -11.97 -9.96 -17.83
C TRP A 117 -10.45 -9.84 -17.78
N HIS A 118 -9.79 -9.65 -18.92
CA HIS A 118 -8.35 -9.49 -18.98
C HIS A 118 -7.90 -8.24 -18.20
N ASP A 119 -8.52 -7.09 -18.49
CA ASP A 119 -8.20 -5.84 -17.79
C ASP A 119 -8.48 -5.92 -16.29
N ILE A 120 -9.50 -6.70 -15.87
CA ILE A 120 -9.79 -6.92 -14.45
C ILE A 120 -8.67 -7.73 -13.78
N VAL A 121 -8.09 -8.72 -14.47
CA VAL A 121 -6.94 -9.48 -13.98
C VAL A 121 -5.73 -8.56 -13.83
N GLU A 122 -5.40 -7.77 -14.86
CA GLU A 122 -4.27 -6.82 -14.80
C GLU A 122 -4.46 -5.79 -13.67
N ALA A 123 -5.68 -5.24 -13.52
CA ALA A 123 -6.00 -4.30 -12.44
C ALA A 123 -5.96 -4.91 -11.03
N SER A 124 -6.03 -6.24 -10.93
CA SER A 124 -6.02 -6.95 -9.65
C SER A 124 -4.62 -7.02 -9.02
N THR A 125 -3.58 -6.97 -9.84
CA THR A 125 -2.18 -6.91 -9.41
C THR A 125 -1.61 -5.50 -9.48
N ASP A 126 -2.29 -4.57 -10.15
CA ASP A 126 -1.86 -3.18 -10.22
C ASP A 126 -1.91 -2.42 -8.88
N SER A 127 -0.99 -1.45 -8.77
CA SER A 127 -0.78 -0.61 -7.61
C SER A 127 -0.55 0.86 -8.00
N ASN A 128 -1.01 1.79 -7.17
CA ASN A 128 -0.81 3.21 -7.43
C ASN A 128 0.69 3.59 -7.40
N GLU A 129 1.24 3.91 -8.56
CA GLU A 129 2.67 4.23 -8.75
C GLU A 129 3.10 5.46 -7.94
N LEU A 130 2.31 6.54 -7.93
CA LEU A 130 2.63 7.73 -7.14
C LEU A 130 2.77 7.41 -5.65
N TYR A 131 1.94 6.51 -5.11
CA TYR A 131 2.04 6.09 -3.72
C TYR A 131 3.25 5.17 -3.49
N ASN A 132 3.67 4.40 -4.49
CA ASN A 132 4.93 3.64 -4.40
C ASN A 132 6.13 4.60 -4.35
N LEU A 133 6.13 5.63 -5.21
CA LEU A 133 7.18 6.64 -5.26
C LEU A 133 7.29 7.43 -3.95
N SER A 134 6.16 7.68 -3.27
CA SER A 134 6.16 8.34 -1.94
C SER A 134 6.86 7.55 -0.83
N CYS A 135 7.24 6.29 -1.09
CA CYS A 135 7.99 5.44 -0.17
C CYS A 135 9.44 5.24 -0.60
N LEU A 136 9.90 5.93 -1.65
CA LEU A 136 11.31 5.94 -2.00
C LEU A 136 12.09 6.88 -1.06
N PRO A 137 13.38 6.55 -0.77
CA PRO A 137 14.19 7.31 0.18
C PRO A 137 14.43 8.80 -0.18
N TRP A 138 14.06 9.22 -1.38
CA TRP A 138 14.33 10.54 -1.93
C TRP A 138 13.13 11.50 -1.88
N PHE A 139 11.97 11.04 -1.36
CA PHE A 139 10.73 11.82 -1.24
C PHE A 139 10.39 12.26 0.19
N ASP A 140 11.35 12.20 1.12
CA ASP A 140 11.24 12.77 2.46
C ASP A 140 11.46 14.30 2.42
N PHE A 141 10.37 15.08 2.30
CA PHE A 141 10.37 16.54 2.47
C PHE A 141 9.59 16.97 3.71
#